data_AF-A0A3M6G9J4-F1
#
_entry.id   AF-A0A3M6G9J4-F1
#
_cell.length_a   1.000
_cell.length_b   1.000
_cell.length_c   1.000
_cell.angle_alpha   90.00
_cell.angle_beta   90.00
_cell.angle_gamma   90.00
#
_symmetry.space_group_name_H-M   'P 1'
#
loop_
_entity.id
_entity.type
_entity.pdbx_description
1 polymer ?
#
loop_
_entity_poly.entity_id
_entity_poly.type
_entity_poly.pdbx_seq_one_letter_code
_entity_poly.pdbx_strand_id
1 'polypeptide(L)'
;MVGHGVRCSIELLDPYDANDSQRIEALLSHGGASLACACDGAFAIDPQTRCMVLVTWIPNPCNLADLLDRLESLANQRAALLSLMQTTIGDMTPAISGRTTLNHRQPGV
;
A
#
# COMPACT_ATOMS: atom_id res chain seq x y z
N MET A 1 28.85 0.39 3.00
CA MET A 1 28.66 -0.52 1.85
C MET A 1 27.24 -1.08 1.92
N VAL A 2 26.32 -0.55 1.13
CA VAL A 2 24.98 -1.12 0.96
C VAL A 2 25.07 -1.97 -0.31
N GLY A 3 25.25 -3.29 -0.20
CA GLY A 3 25.60 -4.04 -1.41
C GLY A 3 25.59 -5.57 -1.39
N HIS A 4 25.17 -6.24 -0.31
CA HIS A 4 25.20 -7.72 -0.27
C HIS A 4 23.91 -8.38 0.21
N GLY A 5 22.84 -7.62 0.43
CA GLY A 5 21.54 -8.18 0.85
C GLY A 5 20.63 -8.53 -0.32
N VAL A 6 19.47 -9.10 0.00
CA VAL A 6 18.43 -9.48 -0.96
C VAL A 6 17.25 -8.53 -0.79
N ARG A 7 16.83 -7.89 -1.88
CA ARG A 7 15.55 -7.18 -1.94
C ARG A 7 14.46 -8.18 -2.32
N CYS A 8 13.42 -8.26 -1.52
CA CYS A 8 12.20 -8.98 -1.87
C CYS A 8 11.11 -7.97 -2.22
N SER A 9 10.28 -8.31 -3.19
CA SER A 9 9.12 -7.50 -3.54
C SER A 9 7.96 -8.35 -4.00
N ILE A 10 6.74 -7.92 -3.67
CA ILE A 10 5.50 -8.51 -4.16
C ILE A 10 4.61 -7.41 -4.72
N GLU A 11 3.95 -7.68 -5.85
CA GLU A 11 2.99 -6.75 -6.43
C GLU A 11 1.78 -6.59 -5.53
N LEU A 12 1.37 -5.35 -5.28
CA LEU A 12 0.18 -5.01 -4.50
C LEU A 12 -0.96 -4.59 -5.41
N LEU A 13 -0.73 -3.60 -6.28
CA LEU A 13 -1.66 -3.20 -7.34
C LEU A 13 -0.97 -3.30 -8.69
N ASP A 14 -1.73 -3.77 -9.68
CA ASP A 14 -1.31 -3.71 -11.07
C ASP A 14 -1.27 -2.24 -11.56
N PRO A 15 -0.70 -1.97 -12.75
CA PRO A 15 -0.54 -0.60 -13.23
C PRO A 15 -1.86 0.12 -13.52
N TYR A 16 -2.93 -0.61 -13.84
CA TYR A 16 -4.24 -0.01 -14.11
C TYR A 16 -4.87 0.46 -12.80
N ASP A 17 -4.87 -0.40 -11.79
CA ASP A 17 -5.36 -0.08 -10.45
C ASP A 17 -4.49 0.96 -9.73
N ALA A 18 -3.17 0.95 -9.98
CA ALA A 18 -2.24 1.96 -9.47
C ALA A 18 -2.35 3.32 -10.17
N ASN A 19 -3.19 3.47 -11.20
CA ASN A 19 -3.55 4.77 -11.77
C ASN A 19 -4.87 5.32 -11.19
N ASP A 20 -5.62 4.51 -10.43
CA ASP A 20 -6.82 4.96 -9.73
C ASP A 20 -6.42 5.66 -8.41
N SER A 21 -6.55 6.99 -8.40
CA SER A 21 -6.22 7.80 -7.23
C SER A 21 -6.97 7.40 -5.97
N GLN A 22 -8.21 6.90 -6.06
CA GLN A 22 -8.97 6.48 -4.88
C GLN A 22 -8.39 5.22 -4.26
N ARG A 23 -7.95 4.27 -5.09
CA ARG A 23 -7.31 3.03 -4.62
C ARG A 23 -5.97 3.31 -3.96
N ILE A 24 -5.16 4.17 -4.55
CA ILE A 24 -3.88 4.59 -3.98
C ILE A 24 -4.10 5.31 -2.65
N GLU A 25 -5.03 6.27 -2.60
CA GLU A 25 -5.32 7.03 -1.37
C GLU A 25 -5.82 6.10 -0.25
N ALA A 26 -6.74 5.17 -0.58
CA ALA A 26 -7.20 4.16 0.36
C ALA A 26 -6.04 3.32 0.90
N LEU A 27 -5.13 2.82 0.07
CA LEU A 27 -3.97 2.06 0.53
C LEU A 27 -2.99 2.89 1.38
N LEU A 28 -2.69 4.11 0.95
CA LEU A 28 -1.78 5.01 1.69
C LEU A 28 -2.37 5.37 3.06
N SER A 29 -3.69 5.47 3.19
CA SER A 29 -4.36 5.68 4.47
C SER A 29 -4.08 4.57 5.50
N HIS A 30 -3.81 3.34 5.02
CA HIS A 30 -3.45 2.18 5.84
C HIS A 30 -1.93 1.98 6.00
N GLY A 31 -1.11 2.85 5.40
CA GLY A 31 0.34 2.81 5.58
C GLY A 31 0.76 3.02 7.04
N GLY A 32 0.07 3.93 7.73
CA GLY A 32 0.27 4.13 9.18
C GLY A 32 -0.08 2.89 10.00
N ALA A 33 -1.15 2.17 9.63
CA ALA A 33 -1.52 0.92 10.29
C ALA A 33 -0.48 -0.18 10.04
N SER A 34 0.08 -0.27 8.83
CA SER A 34 1.18 -1.19 8.52
C SER A 34 2.41 -0.95 9.41
N LEU A 35 2.77 0.32 9.63
CA LEU A 35 3.86 0.68 10.55
C LEU A 35 3.52 0.32 12.01
N ALA A 36 2.30 0.61 12.46
CA ALA A 36 1.85 0.31 13.82
C ALA A 36 1.81 -1.20 14.11
N CYS A 37 1.48 -2.01 13.10
CA CYS A 37 1.49 -3.47 13.17
C CYS A 37 2.87 -4.10 12.97
N ALA A 38 3.93 -3.29 12.86
CA ALA A 38 5.29 -3.74 12.60
C ALA A 38 5.42 -4.62 11.33
N CYS A 39 4.64 -4.31 10.29
CA CYS A 39 4.76 -5.01 9.01
C CYS A 39 6.08 -4.66 8.30
N ASP A 40 6.65 -5.64 7.60
CA ASP A 40 7.99 -5.53 7.01
C ASP A 40 8.04 -4.75 5.68
N GLY A 41 6.94 -4.72 4.95
CA GLY A 41 6.87 -4.20 3.58
C GLY A 41 6.65 -2.70 3.55
N ALA A 42 7.54 -1.98 2.88
CA ALA A 42 7.35 -0.59 2.49
C ALA A 42 6.68 -0.48 1.13
N PHE A 43 5.89 0.57 0.91
CA PHE A 43 5.33 0.87 -0.42
C PHE A 43 6.41 1.40 -1.37
N ALA A 44 6.39 0.91 -2.60
CA ALA A 44 7.16 1.48 -3.69
C ALA A 44 6.39 1.33 -5.02
N ILE A 45 6.84 2.05 -6.04
CA ILE A 45 6.43 1.85 -7.43
C ILE A 45 7.59 1.19 -8.17
N ASP A 46 7.32 0.07 -8.85
CA ASP A 46 8.30 -0.52 -9.75
C ASP A 46 8.41 0.34 -11.02
N PRO A 47 9.59 0.89 -11.36
CA PRO A 47 9.71 1.77 -12.53
C PRO A 47 9.54 1.05 -13.87
N GLN A 48 9.72 -0.27 -13.92
CA GLN A 48 9.59 -1.07 -15.15
C GLN A 48 8.14 -1.45 -15.41
N THR A 49 7.47 -2.03 -14.41
CA THR A 49 6.09 -2.50 -14.57
C THR A 49 5.07 -1.41 -14.26
N ARG A 50 5.45 -0.38 -13.49
CA ARG A 50 4.56 0.63 -12.90
C ARG A 50 3.55 0.06 -11.91
N CYS A 51 3.73 -1.18 -11.46
CA CYS A 51 2.95 -1.76 -10.38
C CYS A 51 3.30 -1.04 -9.06
N MET A 52 2.30 -0.90 -8.18
CA MET A 52 2.56 -0.63 -6.78
C MET A 52 3.00 -1.93 -6.12
N VAL A 53 4.11 -1.92 -5.42
CA VAL A 53 4.72 -3.11 -4.81
C VAL A 53 4.94 -2.88 -3.32
N LEU A 54 4.93 -3.96 -2.54
CA LEU A 54 5.55 -3.99 -1.22
C LEU A 54 6.99 -4.45 -1.37
N VAL A 55 7.92 -3.77 -0.72
CA VAL A 55 9.35 -4.08 -0.75
C VAL A 55 9.90 -4.27 0.64
N THR A 56 10.79 -5.23 0.81
CA THR A 56 11.58 -5.37 2.03
C THR A 56 13.03 -5.76 1.70
N TRP A 57 13.94 -5.51 2.63
CA TRP A 57 15.36 -5.76 2.47
C TRP A 57 15.85 -6.75 3.52
N ILE A 58 16.55 -7.79 3.08
CA ILE A 58 17.18 -8.78 3.94
C ILE A 58 18.69 -8.54 3.92
N PRO A 59 19.31 -8.17 5.06
CA PRO A 59 20.76 -7.99 5.13
C PRO A 59 21.50 -9.32 5.00
N ASN A 60 22.76 -9.27 4.55
CA ASN A 60 23.66 -10.44 4.53
C ASN A 60 24.24 -10.68 5.95
N PRO A 61 24.44 -11.93 6.40
CA PRO A 61 24.05 -13.19 5.77
C PRO A 61 22.53 -13.42 5.77
N CYS A 62 21.99 -13.90 4.66
CA CYS A 62 20.61 -14.39 4.58
C CYS A 62 20.61 -15.86 4.13
N ASN A 63 19.77 -16.67 4.74
CA ASN A 63 19.55 -18.06 4.35
C ASN A 63 18.17 -18.21 3.67
N LEU A 64 17.88 -19.42 3.17
CA LEU A 64 16.61 -19.69 2.48
C LEU A 64 15.39 -19.52 3.39
N ALA A 65 15.48 -19.88 4.67
CA ALA A 65 14.37 -19.70 5.61
C ALA A 65 14.06 -18.21 5.81
N ASP A 66 15.08 -17.37 6.02
CA ASP A 66 14.89 -15.92 6.16
C ASP A 66 14.19 -15.32 4.93
N LEU A 67 14.53 -15.80 3.73
CA LEU A 67 13.90 -15.37 2.48
C LEU A 67 12.42 -15.78 2.42
N LEU A 68 12.11 -17.04 2.75
CA LEU A 68 10.76 -17.56 2.74
C LEU A 68 9.87 -16.85 3.77
N ASP A 69 10.37 -16.64 4.99
CA ASP A 69 9.68 -15.91 6.05
C ASP A 69 9.33 -14.48 5.62
N ARG A 70 10.26 -13.81 4.92
CA ARG A 70 10.03 -12.45 4.41
C ARG A 70 9.03 -12.41 3.27
N LEU A 71 9.06 -13.39 2.37
CA LEU A 71 8.05 -13.50 1.30
C LEU A 71 6.66 -13.81 1.87
N GLU A 72 6.56 -14.67 2.89
CA GLU A 72 5.31 -14.96 3.59
C GLU A 72 4.77 -13.72 4.29
N SER A 73 5.60 -12.99 5.04
CA SER A 73 5.22 -11.74 5.71
C SER A 73 4.70 -10.70 4.70
N LEU A 74 5.40 -10.53 3.56
CA LEU A 74 4.94 -9.65 2.48
C LEU A 74 3.60 -10.09 1.89
N ALA A 75 3.39 -11.39 1.68
CA ALA A 75 2.13 -11.91 1.16
C ALA A 75 0.96 -11.70 2.13
N ASN A 76 1.19 -11.90 3.43
CA ASN A 76 0.20 -11.66 4.47
C ASN A 76 -0.15 -10.17 4.58
N GLN A 77 0.86 -9.29 4.57
CA GLN A 77 0.64 -7.84 4.56
C GLN A 77 -0.14 -7.40 3.32
N ARG A 78 0.20 -7.93 2.14
CA ARG A 78 -0.53 -7.68 0.89
C ARG A 78 -2.01 -8.05 1.03
N ALA A 79 -2.31 -9.24 1.53
CA ALA A 79 -3.68 -9.70 1.71
C ALA A 79 -4.47 -8.78 2.67
N ALA A 80 -3.85 -8.39 3.79
CA ALA A 80 -4.45 -7.48 4.75
C ALA A 80 -4.75 -6.10 4.13
N LEU A 81 -3.79 -5.51 3.40
CA LEU A 81 -3.96 -4.22 2.74
C LEU A 81 -5.02 -4.24 1.66
N LEU A 82 -5.10 -5.30 0.85
CA LEU A 82 -6.15 -5.42 -0.16
C LEU A 82 -7.53 -5.57 0.48
N SER A 83 -7.63 -6.32 1.58
CA SER A 83 -8.88 -6.44 2.34
C SER A 83 -9.31 -5.09 2.92
N LEU A 84 -8.41 -4.34 3.56
CA LEU A 84 -8.68 -3.01 4.11
C LEU A 84 -9.01 -1.98 3.04
N MET A 85 -8.36 -2.05 1.88
CA MET A 85 -8.67 -1.19 0.74
C MET A 85 -10.09 -1.46 0.24
N GLN A 86 -10.47 -2.74 0.09
CA GLN A 86 -11.83 -3.11 -0.34
C GLN A 86 -12.88 -2.63 0.66
N THR A 87 -12.64 -2.74 1.97
CA THR A 87 -13.57 -2.20 2.98
C THR A 87 -13.65 -0.69 2.90
N THR A 88 -12.52 0.01 2.76
CA THR A 88 -12.49 1.48 2.67
C THR A 88 -13.24 1.99 1.44
N ILE A 89 -13.05 1.37 0.29
CA ILE A 89 -13.76 1.73 -0.95
C ILE A 89 -15.25 1.41 -0.81
N GLY A 90 -15.59 0.25 -0.25
CA GLY A 90 -16.97 -0.14 0.05
C GLY A 90 -17.68 0.84 0.99
N ASP A 91 -16.97 1.35 2.00
CA ASP A 91 -17.48 2.34 2.96
C ASP A 91 -17.57 3.76 2.37
N MET A 92 -16.77 4.06 1.35
CA MET A 92 -16.88 5.31 0.58
C MET A 92 -18.10 5.33 -0.35
N THR A 93 -18.53 4.17 -0.88
CA THR A 93 -19.70 4.08 -1.78
C THR A 93 -21.04 4.59 -1.20
N PRO A 94 -21.41 4.37 0.08
CA PRO A 94 -22.60 5.00 0.66
C PRO A 94 -22.41 6.49 1.00
N ALA A 95 -21.17 6.99 1.16
CA ALA A 95 -20.90 8.38 1.53
C ALA A 95 -21.10 9.38 0.38
N ILE A 96 -21.13 8.91 -0.88
CA ILE A 96 -21.34 9.78 -2.06
C ILE A 96 -22.82 10.15 -2.25
N SER A 97 -23.76 9.48 -1.57
CA SER A 97 -25.17 9.89 -1.55
C SER A 97 -25.45 11.14 -0.69
N GLY A 98 -24.44 11.67 0.02
CA GLY A 98 -24.56 12.82 0.93
C GLY A 98 -23.60 13.96 0.64
N ARG A 99 -23.08 14.10 -0.58
CA ARG A 99 -22.14 15.18 -0.93
C ARG A 99 -22.86 16.53 -0.99
N THR A 100 -23.09 17.10 0.19
CA THR A 100 -23.50 18.50 0.37
C THR A 100 -22.39 19.37 -0.23
N THR A 101 -22.70 20.04 -1.32
CA THR A 101 -21.86 21.05 -1.95
C THR A 101 -21.75 22.27 -1.04
N LEU A 102 -20.87 22.21 -0.04
CA LEU A 102 -20.51 23.36 0.80
C LEU A 102 -19.52 24.26 0.06
N ASN A 103 -19.96 24.80 -1.08
CA ASN A 103 -19.41 25.99 -1.71
C ASN A 103 -20.26 27.19 -1.29
N HIS A 104 -20.17 27.60 -0.03
CA HIS A 104 -20.64 28.92 0.40
C HIS A 104 -19.44 29.75 0.86
N ARG A 105 -18.65 30.24 -0.10
CA ARG A 105 -17.79 31.39 0.16
C ARG A 105 -18.71 32.61 0.27
N GLN A 106 -18.77 33.20 1.47
CA GLN A 106 -19.53 34.41 1.76
C GLN A 106 -19.03 35.59 0.88
N PRO A 107 -19.91 36.49 0.40
CA PRO A 107 -19.49 37.79 -0.10
C PRO A 107 -19.10 38.67 1.09
N GLY A 108 -17.85 39.13 1.11
CA GLY A 108 -17.37 40.17 2.02
C GLY A 108 -17.96 41.53 1.64
N VAL A 109 -18.27 42.31 2.69
CA VAL A 109 -18.81 43.67 2.71
C VAL A 109 -17.82 44.69 2.15
#